data_AF-A0A0V8D2C1-F1
#
_entry.id   AF-A0A0V8D2C1-F1
#
_cell.length_a   1.000
_cell.length_b   1.000
_cell.length_c   1.000
_cell.angle_alpha   90.00
_cell.angle_beta   90.00
_cell.angle_gamma   90.00
#
_symmetry.space_group_name_H-M   'P 1'
#
loop_
_entity.id
_entity.type
_entity.pdbx_description
1 polymer ?
#
loop_
_entity_poly.entity_id
_entity_poly.type
_entity_poly.pdbx_seq_one_letter_code
_entity_poly.pdbx_strand_id
1 'polypeptide(L)'
;MGKLGVSIYPERSNFEADKAYLDLAHQYGFKRVFTSLLEIDGDKEGVLAAFKKVVDYANQLGMEVMVDINPGLFTQLNISYDDLSFFHEMGADGVRLDIGFTGAEEARMTRNPYGIKIEINMSQ
;
A
#
# COMPACT_ATOMS: atom_id res chain seq x y z
N MET A 1 -6.64 -18.38 -12.51
CA MET A 1 -6.23 -17.40 -13.55
C MET A 1 -5.46 -16.29 -12.85
N GLY A 2 -4.37 -15.78 -13.43
CA GLY A 2 -3.57 -14.72 -12.79
C GLY A 2 -4.35 -13.40 -12.67
N LYS A 3 -4.04 -12.60 -11.63
CA LYS A 3 -4.55 -11.24 -11.51
C LYS A 3 -3.55 -10.28 -12.16
N LEU A 4 -4.03 -9.38 -13.01
CA LEU A 4 -3.24 -8.26 -13.50
C LEU A 4 -3.42 -7.05 -12.59
N GLY A 5 -2.34 -6.30 -12.40
CA GLY A 5 -2.33 -5.10 -11.58
C GLY A 5 -1.55 -3.95 -12.22
N VAL A 6 -1.73 -2.77 -11.66
CA VAL A 6 -1.03 -1.54 -12.06
C VAL A 6 -0.28 -0.95 -10.87
N SER A 7 0.71 -0.11 -11.15
CA SER A 7 1.45 0.62 -10.11
C SER A 7 1.08 2.10 -10.16
N ILE A 8 0.90 2.72 -8.99
CA ILE A 8 0.64 4.15 -8.85
C ILE A 8 1.56 4.74 -7.78
N TYR A 9 1.93 6.01 -7.95
CA TYR A 9 2.81 6.73 -7.03
C TYR A 9 2.25 8.14 -6.80
N PRO A 10 1.30 8.32 -5.86
CA PRO A 10 0.58 9.58 -5.68
C PRO A 10 1.49 10.79 -5.46
N GLU A 11 2.63 10.59 -4.80
CA GLU A 11 3.64 11.63 -4.53
C GLU A 11 4.31 12.18 -5.80
N ARG A 12 4.29 11.43 -6.90
CA ARG A 12 4.87 11.81 -8.20
C ARG A 12 3.80 12.22 -9.21
N SER A 13 2.55 12.33 -8.78
CA SER A 13 1.39 12.53 -9.64
C SER A 13 0.40 13.52 -9.00
N ASN A 14 -0.82 13.57 -9.51
CA ASN A 14 -1.93 14.25 -8.87
C ASN A 14 -3.17 13.33 -8.90
N PHE A 15 -4.10 13.60 -7.98
CA PHE A 15 -5.28 12.76 -7.80
C PHE A 15 -6.08 12.54 -9.09
N GLU A 16 -6.28 13.56 -9.93
CA GLU A 16 -7.09 13.43 -11.15
C GLU A 16 -6.42 12.51 -12.19
N ALA A 17 -5.09 12.60 -12.32
CA ALA A 17 -4.33 11.71 -13.19
C ALA A 17 -4.35 10.26 -12.70
N ASP A 18 -4.14 10.03 -11.40
CA ASP A 18 -4.18 8.70 -10.80
C ASP A 18 -5.59 8.09 -10.91
N LYS A 19 -6.62 8.89 -10.65
CA LYS A 19 -8.02 8.50 -10.81
C LYS A 19 -8.31 8.06 -12.24
N ALA A 20 -7.94 8.86 -13.24
CA ALA A 20 -8.16 8.53 -14.64
C ALA A 20 -7.42 7.25 -15.07
N TYR A 21 -6.22 7.03 -14.54
CA TYR A 21 -5.46 5.81 -14.80
C TYR A 21 -6.10 4.57 -14.15
N LEU A 22 -6.57 4.69 -12.91
CA LEU A 22 -7.30 3.63 -12.21
C LEU A 22 -8.62 3.29 -12.90
N ASP A 23 -9.35 4.30 -13.39
CA ASP A 23 -10.57 4.09 -14.18
C ASP A 23 -10.28 3.27 -15.46
N LEU A 24 -9.21 3.61 -16.16
CA LEU A 24 -8.79 2.88 -17.35
C LEU A 24 -8.39 1.44 -17.03
N ALA A 25 -7.61 1.23 -15.97
CA ALA A 25 -7.21 -0.10 -15.52
C ALA A 25 -8.42 -0.95 -15.13
N HIS A 26 -9.37 -0.37 -14.40
CA HIS A 26 -10.62 -1.02 -14.01
C HIS A 26 -11.45 -1.41 -15.24
N GLN A 27 -11.59 -0.50 -16.22
CA GLN A 27 -12.29 -0.77 -17.49
C GLN A 27 -11.73 -2.00 -18.22
N TYR A 28 -10.40 -2.20 -18.17
CA TYR A 28 -9.74 -3.37 -18.77
C TYR A 28 -9.64 -4.58 -17.84
N GLY A 29 -10.30 -4.56 -16.68
CA GLY A 29 -10.42 -5.71 -15.79
C GLY A 29 -9.21 -5.96 -14.89
N PHE A 30 -8.31 -4.99 -14.72
CA PHE A 30 -7.25 -5.07 -13.72
C PHE A 30 -7.86 -5.09 -12.31
N LYS A 31 -7.26 -5.87 -11.41
CA LYS A 31 -7.83 -6.18 -10.09
C LYS A 31 -6.92 -5.85 -8.92
N ARG A 32 -5.70 -5.37 -9.19
CA ARG A 32 -4.70 -5.13 -8.15
C ARG A 32 -3.99 -3.81 -8.40
N VAL A 33 -3.70 -3.10 -7.33
CA VAL A 33 -2.91 -1.87 -7.32
C VAL A 33 -1.71 -2.11 -6.42
N PHE A 34 -0.54 -1.76 -6.93
CA PHE A 34 0.67 -1.62 -6.13
C PHE A 34 0.96 -0.13 -5.96
N THR A 35 1.27 0.29 -4.75
CA THR A 35 1.69 1.67 -4.47
C THR A 35 2.75 1.67 -3.40
N SER A 36 3.68 2.62 -3.45
CA SER A 36 4.69 2.81 -2.42
C SER A 36 4.53 4.21 -1.84
N LEU A 37 4.53 4.31 -0.52
CA LEU A 37 4.84 5.55 0.14
C LEU A 37 6.37 5.67 0.11
N LEU A 38 6.92 6.58 -0.69
CA LEU A 38 8.36 6.66 -0.96
C LEU A 38 9.04 7.60 0.02
N GLU A 39 8.48 8.79 0.19
CA GLU A 39 9.01 9.83 1.05
C GLU A 39 7.89 10.72 1.60
N ILE A 40 8.09 11.19 2.83
CA ILE A 40 7.28 12.26 3.39
C ILE A 40 8.18 13.49 3.45
N ASP A 41 8.03 14.38 2.48
CA ASP A 41 8.68 15.69 2.49
C ASP A 41 7.65 16.76 2.90
N GLY A 42 8.05 17.63 3.84
CA GLY A 42 7.21 18.70 4.35
C GLY A 42 5.97 18.24 5.14
N ASP A 43 4.77 18.48 4.60
CA ASP A 43 3.49 18.26 5.28
C ASP A 43 3.07 16.78 5.26
N LYS A 44 3.44 16.08 6.33
CA LYS A 44 3.06 14.68 6.58
C LYS A 44 1.57 14.42 6.46
N GLU A 45 0.72 15.27 7.01
CA GLU A 45 -0.73 15.06 7.02
C GLU A 45 -1.31 15.19 5.61
N GLY A 46 -0.85 16.21 4.87
CA GLY A 46 -1.23 16.42 3.47
C GLY A 46 -0.83 15.26 2.56
N VAL A 47 0.40 14.74 2.70
CA VAL A 47 0.89 13.59 1.91
C VAL A 47 0.07 12.33 2.21
N LEU A 48 -0.16 12.03 3.49
CA LEU A 48 -0.96 10.87 3.89
C LEU A 48 -2.43 10.99 3.43
N ALA A 49 -3.02 12.18 3.51
CA ALA A 49 -4.38 12.43 3.03
C ALA A 49 -4.49 12.24 1.51
N ALA A 50 -3.52 12.75 0.74
CA ALA A 50 -3.47 12.57 -0.71
C ALA A 50 -3.32 11.09 -1.09
N PHE A 51 -2.40 10.38 -0.43
CA PHE A 51 -2.19 8.96 -0.63
C PHE A 51 -3.47 8.16 -0.30
N LYS A 52 -4.08 8.41 0.87
CA LYS A 52 -5.31 7.75 1.31
C LYS A 52 -6.44 7.97 0.31
N LYS A 53 -6.59 9.20 -0.20
CA LYS A 53 -7.63 9.53 -1.18
C LYS A 53 -7.53 8.66 -2.44
N VAL A 54 -6.31 8.37 -2.90
CA VAL A 54 -6.08 7.50 -4.07
C VAL A 54 -6.36 6.03 -3.73
N VAL A 55 -5.92 5.56 -2.55
CA VAL A 55 -6.19 4.19 -2.08
C VAL A 55 -7.70 3.94 -1.92
N ASP A 56 -8.42 4.88 -1.29
CA ASP A 56 -9.88 4.82 -1.14
C ASP A 56 -10.58 4.71 -2.51
N TYR A 57 -10.07 5.42 -3.53
CA TYR A 57 -10.62 5.33 -4.87
C TYR A 57 -10.38 3.96 -5.52
N ALA A 58 -9.17 3.40 -5.39
CA ALA A 58 -8.88 2.05 -5.88
C ALA A 58 -9.78 0.99 -5.20
N ASN A 59 -10.01 1.14 -3.89
CA ASN A 59 -10.93 0.28 -3.13
C ASN A 59 -12.38 0.40 -3.62
N GLN A 60 -12.85 1.61 -3.93
CA GLN A 60 -14.19 1.83 -4.52
C GLN A 60 -14.36 1.13 -5.87
N LEU A 61 -13.28 1.01 -6.65
CA LEU A 61 -13.25 0.24 -7.89
C LEU A 61 -13.12 -1.28 -7.68
N GLY A 62 -13.07 -1.74 -6.42
CA GLY A 62 -12.91 -3.15 -6.06
C GLY A 62 -11.55 -3.73 -6.44
N MET A 63 -10.50 -2.90 -6.48
CA MET A 63 -9.13 -3.33 -6.73
C MET A 63 -8.41 -3.58 -5.40
N GLU A 64 -7.66 -4.68 -5.31
CA GLU A 64 -6.86 -5.00 -4.12
C GLU A 64 -5.61 -4.10 -4.05
N VAL A 65 -5.46 -3.34 -2.97
CA VAL A 65 -4.35 -2.39 -2.81
C VAL A 65 -3.24 -2.97 -1.95
N MET A 66 -2.06 -3.07 -2.55
CA MET A 66 -0.84 -3.53 -1.90
C MET A 66 0.09 -2.35 -1.68
N VAL A 67 0.36 -2.04 -0.42
CA VAL A 67 1.20 -0.91 -0.03
C VAL A 67 2.62 -1.42 0.26
N ASP A 68 3.58 -0.83 -0.42
CA ASP A 68 5.00 -0.96 -0.10
C ASP A 68 5.45 0.21 0.76
N ILE A 69 6.34 -0.07 1.70
CA ILE A 69 6.84 0.98 2.56
C ILE A 69 8.32 0.74 2.88
N ASN A 70 9.08 1.82 2.77
CA ASN A 70 10.48 1.80 3.10
C ASN A 70 10.66 1.67 4.63
N PRO A 71 11.59 0.83 5.13
CA PRO A 71 11.95 0.77 6.55
C PRO A 71 12.27 2.13 7.19
N GLY A 72 12.83 3.08 6.44
CA GLY A 72 13.08 4.44 6.92
C GLY A 72 11.80 5.22 7.28
N LEU A 73 10.69 4.94 6.59
CA LEU A 73 9.39 5.56 6.88
C LEU A 73 8.74 4.99 8.13
N PHE A 74 9.06 3.77 8.56
CA PHE A 74 8.50 3.20 9.80
C PHE A 74 8.78 4.11 11.01
N THR A 75 10.03 4.55 11.14
CA THR A 75 10.44 5.46 12.22
C THR A 75 9.79 6.84 12.09
N GLN A 76 9.71 7.39 10.88
CA GLN A 76 9.10 8.72 10.64
C GLN A 76 7.59 8.74 10.90
N LEU A 77 6.92 7.62 10.61
CA LEU A 77 5.50 7.45 10.84
C LEU A 77 5.17 6.99 12.26
N ASN A 78 6.18 6.58 13.03
CA ASN A 78 6.03 5.96 14.35
C ASN A 78 5.10 4.73 14.29
N ILE A 79 5.25 3.93 13.24
CA ILE A 79 4.51 2.69 13.02
C ILE A 79 5.37 1.49 13.43
N SER A 80 4.72 0.42 13.88
CA SER A 80 5.39 -0.80 14.31
C SER A 80 4.98 -1.96 13.42
N TYR A 81 5.89 -2.90 13.25
CA TYR A 81 5.63 -4.19 12.62
C TYR A 81 4.65 -5.07 13.41
N ASP A 82 4.50 -4.82 14.71
CA ASP A 82 3.53 -5.50 15.57
C ASP A 82 2.13 -4.87 15.49
N ASP A 83 1.98 -3.69 14.87
CA ASP A 83 0.71 -2.99 14.73
C ASP A 83 0.47 -2.52 13.29
N LEU A 84 -0.38 -3.25 12.57
CA LEU A 84 -0.77 -2.93 11.20
C LEU A 84 -2.00 -2.00 11.10
N SER A 85 -2.43 -1.40 12.21
CA SER A 85 -3.57 -0.46 12.25
C SER A 85 -3.43 0.67 11.23
N PHE A 86 -2.23 1.22 11.08
CA PHE A 86 -1.93 2.25 10.10
C PHE A 86 -2.31 1.82 8.68
N PHE A 87 -1.88 0.64 8.24
CA PHE A 87 -2.18 0.14 6.89
C PHE A 87 -3.68 -0.17 6.72
N HIS A 88 -4.33 -0.63 7.79
CA HIS A 88 -5.77 -0.86 7.80
C HIS A 88 -6.56 0.45 7.61
N GLU A 89 -6.21 1.49 8.36
CA GLU A 89 -6.82 2.82 8.26
C GLU A 89 -6.57 3.47 6.90
N MET A 90 -5.41 3.21 6.31
CA MET A 90 -5.08 3.63 4.95
C MET A 90 -5.87 2.86 3.87
N GLY A 91 -6.54 1.76 4.23
CA GLY A 91 -7.34 0.94 3.32
C GLY A 91 -6.54 -0.07 2.52
N ALA A 92 -5.37 -0.50 3.00
CA ALA A 92 -4.57 -1.51 2.31
C ALA A 92 -5.13 -2.93 2.51
N ASP A 93 -5.14 -3.72 1.44
CA ASP A 93 -5.41 -5.17 1.49
C ASP A 93 -4.17 -5.98 1.88
N GLY A 94 -2.98 -5.39 1.70
CA GLY A 94 -1.74 -6.00 2.11
C GLY A 94 -0.57 -5.04 2.14
N VAL A 95 0.48 -5.46 2.86
CA VAL A 95 1.73 -4.73 2.98
C VAL A 95 2.88 -5.57 2.44
N ARG A 96 3.78 -4.92 1.67
CA ARG A 96 5.02 -5.52 1.21
C ARG A 96 6.15 -5.19 2.18
N LEU A 97 6.93 -6.21 2.53
CA LEU A 97 8.10 -6.09 3.38
C LEU A 97 9.36 -6.09 2.52
N ASP A 98 9.99 -4.94 2.38
CA ASP A 98 11.17 -4.75 1.53
C ASP A 98 12.45 -5.40 2.10
N ILE A 99 12.54 -5.51 3.43
CA ILE A 99 13.63 -6.20 4.14
C ILE A 99 13.06 -7.44 4.82
N GLY A 100 13.69 -8.61 4.60
CA GLY A 100 13.39 -9.82 5.36
C GLY A 100 13.81 -9.67 6.83
N PHE A 101 12.95 -10.12 7.74
CA PHE A 101 13.25 -10.18 9.18
C PHE A 101 13.76 -11.59 9.54
N THR A 102 13.42 -12.08 10.73
CA THR A 102 13.86 -13.41 11.19
C THR A 102 12.91 -14.53 10.76
N GLY A 103 11.84 -14.23 10.02
CA GLY A 103 10.73 -15.14 9.74
C GLY A 103 9.67 -15.15 10.84
N ALA A 104 10.07 -14.91 12.09
CA ALA A 104 9.15 -14.90 13.24
C ALA A 104 8.24 -13.67 13.23
N GLU A 105 8.77 -12.50 12.85
CA GLU A 105 8.00 -11.27 12.68
C GLU A 105 6.92 -11.46 11.61
N GLU A 106 7.30 -11.94 10.43
CA GLU A 106 6.39 -12.18 9.31
C GLU A 106 5.30 -13.18 9.69
N ALA A 107 5.67 -14.28 10.36
CA ALA A 107 4.70 -15.25 10.85
C ALA A 107 3.70 -14.64 11.84
N ARG A 108 4.15 -13.74 12.74
CA ARG A 108 3.23 -13.01 13.64
C ARG A 108 2.31 -12.09 12.85
N MET A 109 2.85 -11.32 11.90
CA MET A 109 2.06 -10.38 11.09
C MET A 109 0.95 -11.06 10.28
N THR A 110 1.16 -12.29 9.78
CA THR A 110 0.11 -13.02 9.06
C THR A 110 -1.13 -13.32 9.91
N ARG A 111 -1.05 -13.14 11.23
CA ARG A 111 -2.15 -13.32 12.19
C ARG A 111 -2.74 -11.99 12.67
N ASN A 112 -2.45 -10.88 11.99
CA ASN A 112 -2.99 -9.57 12.34
C ASN A 112 -4.55 -9.58 12.34
N PRO A 113 -5.19 -8.77 13.20
CA PRO A 113 -6.66 -8.78 13.34
C PRO A 113 -7.39 -8.10 12.16
N TYR A 114 -6.67 -7.44 11.26
CA TYR A 114 -7.23 -6.65 10.16
C TYR A 114 -7.39 -7.44 8.85
N GLY A 115 -6.84 -8.66 8.78
CA GLY A 115 -6.85 -9.47 7.57
C GLY A 115 -5.89 -8.99 6.48
N ILE A 116 -4.93 -8.12 6.83
CA ILE A 116 -3.93 -7.57 5.90
C ILE A 116 -2.99 -8.69 5.45
N LYS A 117 -2.82 -8.84 4.14
CA LYS A 117 -1.88 -9.80 3.55
C LYS A 117 -0.45 -9.33 3.72
N ILE A 118 0.45 -10.26 4.00
CA ILE A 118 1.88 -9.98 4.12
C ILE A 118 2.59 -10.49 2.88
N GLU A 119 3.19 -9.58 2.11
CA GLU A 119 3.98 -9.92 0.93
C GLU A 119 5.47 -9.80 1.22
N ILE A 120 6.17 -10.91 1.00
CA ILE A 120 7.62 -10.99 1.16
C ILE A 120 8.33 -10.69 -0.16
N ASN A 121 9.55 -10.18 -0.07
CA ASN A 121 10.40 -9.96 -1.23
C ASN A 121 10.89 -11.31 -1.80
N MET A 122 10.44 -11.67 -3.01
CA MET A 122 10.79 -12.95 -3.65
C MET A 122 12.23 -13.01 -4.19
N SER A 123 12.92 -11.87 -4.26
CA SER A 123 14.29 -11.78 -4.80
C SER A 123 15.38 -11.92 -3.73
N GLN A 124 14.99 -12.08 -2.47
CA GLN A 124 15.90 -12.28 -1.33
C GLN A 124 15.96 -13.75 -0.91
#